data_AF-A0A7X6S125-F1
#
_entry.id   AF-A0A7X6S125-F1
#
_cell.length_a   1.000
_cell.length_b   1.000
_cell.length_c   1.000
_cell.angle_alpha   90.00
_cell.angle_beta   90.00
_cell.angle_gamma   90.00
#
_symmetry.space_group_name_H-M   'P 1'
#
loop_
_entity.id
_entity.type
_entity.pdbx_description
1 polymer ?
#
loop_
_entity_poly.entity_id
_entity_poly.type
_entity_poly.pdbx_seq_one_letter_code
_entity_poly.pdbx_strand_id
1 'polypeptide(L)'
;MNKVEKKVANYMNNHPKFQILLNISAGLFVLIFPWIKRQELVQWESTGGELTMPRFIYWIYSIGGVNAPAILFSLASLLFFFHAYRLIKQLRFNKK
;
A
#
# COMPACT_ATOMS: atom_id res chain seq x y z
N MET A 1 -10.14 -20.58 7.07
CA MET A 1 -10.71 -19.73 6.00
C MET A 1 -12.23 -19.79 6.09
N ASN A 2 -12.87 -18.69 6.45
CA ASN A 2 -14.30 -18.60 6.72
C ASN A 2 -15.13 -18.64 5.42
N LYS A 3 -16.43 -18.97 5.53
CA LYS A 3 -17.34 -19.14 4.37
C LYS A 3 -17.39 -17.88 3.48
N VAL A 4 -17.26 -16.69 4.08
CA VAL A 4 -17.21 -15.39 3.40
C VAL A 4 -15.92 -15.21 2.61
N GLU A 5 -14.77 -15.53 3.19
CA GLU A 5 -13.45 -15.42 2.54
C GLU A 5 -13.37 -16.30 1.29
N LYS A 6 -13.91 -17.52 1.35
CA LYS A 6 -14.04 -18.42 0.18
C LYS A 6 -14.88 -17.80 -0.94
N LYS A 7 -15.99 -17.14 -0.60
CA LYS A 7 -16.89 -16.51 -1.57
C LYS A 7 -16.21 -15.32 -2.25
N VAL A 8 -15.51 -14.48 -1.48
CA VAL A 8 -14.74 -13.34 -2.02
C VAL A 8 -13.60 -13.81 -2.90
N ALA A 9 -12.84 -14.83 -2.46
CA ALA A 9 -11.74 -15.39 -3.25
C ALA A 9 -12.23 -15.97 -4.59
N ASN A 10 -13.33 -16.72 -4.59
CA ASN A 10 -13.93 -17.23 -5.83
C ASN A 10 -14.41 -16.11 -6.76
N TYR A 11 -15.02 -15.05 -6.21
CA TYR A 11 -15.42 -13.90 -7.00
C TYR A 11 -14.23 -13.18 -7.63
N MET A 12 -13.15 -12.95 -6.87
CA MET A 12 -11.94 -12.30 -7.38
C MET A 12 -11.24 -13.14 -8.47
N ASN A 13 -11.18 -14.46 -8.30
CA ASN A 13 -10.61 -15.37 -9.31
C ASN A 13 -11.39 -15.33 -10.63
N ASN A 14 -12.72 -15.16 -10.56
CA ASN A 14 -13.57 -15.07 -11.75
C ASN A 14 -13.53 -13.67 -12.40
N HIS A 15 -13.10 -12.63 -11.67
CA HIS A 15 -13.01 -11.25 -12.15
C HIS A 15 -11.58 -10.68 -12.00
N PRO A 16 -10.60 -11.21 -12.74
CA PRO A 16 -9.19 -10.86 -12.57
C PRO A 16 -8.90 -9.39 -12.96
N LYS A 17 -9.72 -8.78 -13.83
CA LYS A 17 -9.66 -7.33 -14.13
C LYS A 17 -9.96 -6.46 -12.90
N PHE A 18 -10.94 -6.86 -12.08
CA PHE A 18 -11.30 -6.15 -10.85
C PHE A 18 -10.19 -6.28 -9.81
N GLN A 19 -9.58 -7.48 -9.71
CA GLN A 19 -8.43 -7.71 -8.84
C GLN A 19 -7.22 -6.85 -9.25
N ILE A 20 -6.95 -6.70 -10.55
CA ILE A 20 -5.91 -5.80 -11.07
C ILE A 20 -6.20 -4.35 -10.64
N LEU A 21 -7.43 -3.87 -10.86
CA LEU A 21 -7.82 -2.51 -10.49
C LEU A 21 -7.62 -2.26 -8.99
N LEU A 22 -8.08 -3.19 -8.14
CA LEU A 22 -7.89 -3.10 -6.68
C LEU A 22 -6.41 -3.05 -6.28
N ASN A 23 -5.55 -3.87 -6.90
CA ASN A 23 -4.12 -3.85 -6.61
C ASN A 23 -3.49 -2.52 -7.03
N ILE A 24 -3.84 -1.99 -8.20
CA ILE A 24 -3.34 -0.69 -8.66
C ILE A 24 -3.81 0.43 -7.71
N SER A 25 -5.09 0.47 -7.36
CA SER A 25 -5.65 1.45 -6.43
C SER A 25 -5.01 1.36 -5.05
N ALA A 26 -4.81 0.15 -4.51
CA ALA A 26 -4.12 -0.07 -3.24
C ALA A 26 -2.65 0.38 -3.32
N GLY A 27 -1.95 0.05 -4.42
CA GLY A 27 -0.57 0.50 -4.65
C GLY A 27 -0.46 2.02 -4.67
N LEU A 28 -1.36 2.72 -5.38
CA LEU A 28 -1.42 4.18 -5.40
C LEU A 28 -1.72 4.77 -4.03
N PHE A 29 -2.68 4.20 -3.30
CA PHE A 29 -3.00 4.66 -1.94
C PHE A 29 -1.79 4.53 -1.01
N VAL A 30 -1.14 3.36 -1.01
CA VAL A 30 0.07 3.09 -0.21
C VAL A 30 1.23 4.02 -0.62
N LEU A 31 1.34 4.38 -1.90
CA LEU A 31 2.37 5.30 -2.39
C LEU A 31 2.11 6.76 -1.96
N ILE A 32 0.86 7.23 -2.00
CA ILE A 32 0.49 8.62 -1.70
C ILE A 32 0.40 8.87 -0.20
N PHE A 33 -0.13 7.91 0.57
CA PHE A 33 -0.29 7.98 2.01
C PHE A 33 0.92 8.54 2.79
N PRO A 34 2.16 8.06 2.57
CA PRO A 34 3.31 8.56 3.32
C PRO A 34 3.67 10.01 3.01
N TRP A 35 3.31 10.56 1.84
CA TRP A 35 3.55 11.98 1.53
C TRP A 35 2.64 12.89 2.34
N ILE A 36 1.40 12.46 2.59
CA ILE A 36 0.48 13.14 3.51
C ILE A 36 1.04 13.06 4.94
N LYS A 37 1.47 11.86 5.36
CA LYS A 37 2.08 11.67 6.69
C LYS A 37 3.40 12.40 6.87
N ARG A 38 4.15 12.65 5.80
CA ARG A 38 5.37 13.46 5.83
C ARG A 38 5.07 14.88 6.28
N GLN A 39 3.98 15.49 5.81
CA GLN A 39 3.59 16.84 6.24
C GLN A 39 3.20 16.86 7.72
N GLU A 40 2.43 15.88 8.18
CA GLU A 40 2.09 15.72 9.60
C GLU A 40 3.33 15.51 10.47
N LEU A 41 4.31 14.75 9.99
CA LEU A 41 5.60 14.51 10.66
C LEU A 41 6.43 15.78 10.80
N VAL A 42 6.53 16.58 9.74
CA VAL A 42 7.23 17.87 9.79
C VAL A 42 6.54 18.81 10.78
N GLN A 43 5.21 18.82 10.81
CA GLN A 43 4.46 19.63 11.77
C GLN A 43 4.63 19.12 13.21
N TRP A 44 4.67 17.80 13.40
CA TRP A 44 4.97 17.16 14.68
C TRP A 44 6.36 17.55 15.21
N GLU A 45 7.39 17.55 14.35
CA GLU A 45 8.73 18.03 14.70
C GLU A 45 8.71 19.51 15.10
N SER A 46 8.00 20.36 14.34
CA SER A 46 7.92 21.80 14.62
C SER A 46 7.19 22.15 15.93
N THR A 47 6.31 21.27 16.40
CA THR A 47 5.54 21.44 17.64
C THR A 47 6.19 20.75 18.83
N GLY A 48 7.43 20.24 18.68
CA GLY A 48 8.12 19.53 19.76
C GLY A 48 7.45 18.21 20.15
N GLY A 49 6.62 17.65 19.27
CA GLY A 49 5.97 16.36 19.46
C GLY A 49 4.62 16.38 20.18
N GLU A 50 3.97 17.54 20.29
CA GLU A 50 2.66 17.68 20.93
C GLU A 50 1.51 17.00 20.16
N LEU A 51 1.66 16.83 18.84
CA LEU A 51 0.67 16.16 18.02
C LEU A 51 0.69 14.63 18.24
N THR A 52 -0.49 14.01 18.27
CA THR A 52 -0.59 12.55 18.42
C THR A 52 -0.13 11.85 17.14
N MET A 53 0.91 11.03 17.26
CA MET A 53 1.49 10.29 16.14
C MET A 53 1.31 8.78 16.31
N PRO A 54 0.90 8.04 15.25
CA PRO A 54 0.83 6.59 15.31
C PRO A 54 2.19 5.96 15.61
N ARG A 55 2.24 5.04 16.60
CA ARG A 55 3.49 4.42 17.07
C ARG A 55 4.33 3.78 15.95
N PHE A 56 3.69 3.11 14.99
CA PHE A 56 4.41 2.45 13.91
C PHE A 56 5.09 3.46 12.95
N ILE A 57 4.46 4.61 12.68
CA ILE A 57 5.09 5.68 11.90
C ILE A 57 6.28 6.24 12.68
N TYR A 58 6.15 6.39 14.01
CA TYR A 58 7.23 6.88 14.87
C TYR A 58 8.44 5.93 14.85
N TRP A 59 8.20 4.62 14.87
CA TRP A 59 9.27 3.63 14.76
C TRP A 59 10.02 3.74 13.44
N ILE A 60 9.30 3.88 12.32
CA ILE A 60 9.93 4.03 11.01
C ILE A 60 10.70 5.36 10.93
N TYR A 61 10.11 6.43 11.45
CA TYR A 61 10.74 7.75 11.56
C TYR A 61 12.03 7.69 12.39
N SER A 62 12.04 6.98 13.51
CA SER A 62 13.22 6.92 14.40
C SER A 62 14.47 6.31 13.77
N ILE A 63 14.31 5.55 12.67
CA ILE A 63 15.42 4.89 11.97
C ILE A 63 16.08 5.81 10.93
N GLY A 64 15.29 6.61 10.21
CA GLY A 64 15.80 7.37 9.05
C GLY A 64 15.12 8.72 8.84
N GLY A 65 14.53 9.28 9.89
CA GLY A 65 13.89 10.59 9.91
C GLY A 65 12.61 10.66 9.07
N VAL A 66 12.23 11.90 8.73
CA VAL A 66 10.99 12.27 8.03
C VAL A 66 10.79 11.53 6.69
N ASN A 67 11.86 11.14 6.01
CA ASN A 67 11.78 10.47 4.71
C ASN A 67 11.68 8.94 4.81
N ALA A 68 12.01 8.33 5.95
CA ALA A 68 11.97 6.87 6.10
C ALA A 68 10.57 6.27 5.87
N PRO A 69 9.46 6.86 6.37
CA PRO A 69 8.12 6.40 6.05
C PRO A 69 7.82 6.45 4.55
N ALA A 70 8.24 7.50 3.84
CA ALA A 70 8.04 7.61 2.39
C ALA A 70 8.76 6.51 1.62
N ILE A 71 10.00 6.21 1.98
CA ILE A 71 10.77 5.15 1.33
C ILE A 71 10.13 3.79 1.58
N LEU A 72 9.80 3.46 2.83
CA LEU A 72 9.24 2.15 3.20
C LEU A 72 7.90 1.89 2.50
N PHE A 73 7.01 2.88 2.51
CA PHE A 73 5.71 2.77 1.85
C PHE A 73 5.84 2.74 0.33
N SER A 74 6.80 3.48 -0.25
CA SER A 74 7.09 3.38 -1.68
C SER A 74 7.52 1.96 -2.06
N LEU A 75 8.41 1.33 -1.28
CA LEU A 75 8.79 -0.07 -1.47
C LEU A 75 7.61 -1.02 -1.30
N ALA A 76 6.74 -0.80 -0.32
CA ALA A 76 5.53 -1.60 -0.14
C ALA A 76 4.56 -1.47 -1.32
N SER A 77 4.42 -0.27 -1.90
CA SER A 77 3.56 -0.02 -3.07
C SER A 77 3.98 -0.85 -4.29
N LEU A 78 5.28 -1.08 -4.48
CA LEU A 78 5.81 -1.90 -5.57
C LEU A 78 5.28 -3.34 -5.52
N LEU A 79 5.02 -3.89 -4.32
CA LEU A 79 4.45 -5.24 -4.19
C LEU A 79 3.06 -5.31 -4.82
N PHE A 80 2.23 -4.28 -4.64
CA PHE A 80 0.89 -4.24 -5.23
C PHE A 80 0.95 -4.10 -6.76
N PHE A 81 1.82 -3.22 -7.27
CA PHE A 81 2.03 -3.09 -8.71
C PHE A 81 2.60 -4.36 -9.34
N PHE A 82 3.51 -5.04 -8.65
CA PHE A 82 4.05 -6.32 -9.09
C PHE A 82 2.97 -7.41 -9.15
N HIS A 83 2.08 -7.49 -8.15
CA HIS A 83 0.95 -8.41 -8.18
C HIS A 83 -0.02 -8.11 -9.33
N ALA A 84 -0.36 -6.83 -9.54
CA ALA A 84 -1.17 -6.39 -10.67
C ALA A 84 -0.52 -6.79 -12.01
N TYR A 85 0.79 -6.56 -12.15
CA TYR A 85 1.55 -6.94 -13.34
C TYR A 85 1.52 -8.45 -13.59
N ARG A 86 1.72 -9.28 -12.56
CA ARG A 86 1.65 -10.75 -12.68
C ARG A 86 0.28 -11.21 -13.17
N LEU A 87 -0.80 -10.63 -12.64
CA LEU A 87 -2.17 -10.94 -13.07
C LEU A 87 -2.41 -10.53 -14.54
N ILE A 88 -1.98 -9.32 -14.94
CA ILE A 88 -2.05 -8.87 -16.33
C ILE A 88 -1.30 -9.83 -17.25
N LYS A 89 -0.09 -10.24 -16.85
CA LYS A 89 0.75 -11.17 -17.61
C LYS A 89 0.01 -12.51 -17.79
N GLN A 90 -0.53 -13.09 -16.72
CA GLN A 90 -1.31 -14.34 -16.78
C GLN A 90 -2.51 -14.23 -17.74
N LEU A 91 -3.27 -13.14 -17.69
CA LEU A 91 -4.41 -12.94 -18.59
C LEU A 91 -4.02 -12.79 -20.07
N ARG A 92 -2.85 -12.20 -20.34
CA ARG A 92 -2.34 -12.06 -21.70
C ARG A 92 -1.89 -13.39 -22.27
N PHE A 93 -1.27 -14.26 -21.46
CA PHE A 93 -0.74 -15.55 -21.92
C PHE A 93 -1.75 -16.71 -21.89
N ASN A 94 -2.80 -16.65 -21.06
CA ASN A 94 -3.92 -17.63 -21.06
C ASN A 94 -4.96 -17.39 -22.18
N LYS A 95 -4.74 -16.39 -23.05
CA LYS A 95 -5.60 -16.11 -24.21
C LYS A 95 -5.14 -16.82 -25.50
N LYS A 96 -4.19 -17.77 -25.40
CA LYS A 96 -3.83 -18.71 -26.48
C LYS A 96 -4.52 -20.04 -26.23
#